data_AF-A0A0R3MF47-F1
#
_entry.id   AF-A0A0R3MF47-F1
#
_cell.length_a   1.000
_cell.length_b   1.000
_cell.length_c   1.000
_cell.angle_alpha   90.00
_cell.angle_beta   90.00
_cell.angle_gamma   90.00
#
_symmetry.space_group_name_H-M   'P 1'
#
loop_
_entity.id
_entity.type
_entity.pdbx_description
1 polymer ?
#
loop_
_entity_poly.entity_id
_entity_poly.type
_entity_poly.pdbx_seq_one_letter_code
_entity_poly.pdbx_strand_id
1 'polypeptide(L)' 'MTTSFVRKALLGTAIAASMGIGYAIGAQPHMTASIGLLQSARAELGAATPNKGGHRERAMQLIDQAIGEVRAGIAFAGG' A
#
# COMPACT_ATOMS: atom_id res chain seq x y z
N MET A 1 10.11 7.41 -55.43
CA MET A 1 9.12 7.39 -54.33
C MET A 1 8.59 5.97 -54.27
N THR A 2 8.86 5.13 -53.26
CA THR A 2 7.94 4.92 -52.11
C THR A 2 8.50 3.94 -51.05
N THR A 3 9.81 3.77 -50.87
CA THR A 3 10.36 2.79 -49.89
C THR A 3 10.65 3.36 -48.49
N SER A 4 10.63 4.68 -48.31
CA SER A 4 10.94 5.33 -47.01
C SER A 4 9.75 5.32 -46.03
N PHE A 5 8.52 5.24 -46.54
CA PHE A 5 7.30 5.35 -45.74
C PHE A 5 7.02 4.09 -44.91
N VAL A 6 7.31 2.91 -45.47
CA VAL A 6 7.05 1.61 -44.83
C VAL A 6 7.97 1.37 -43.62
N ARG A 7 9.24 1.80 -43.70
CA ARG A 7 10.19 1.67 -42.57
C ARG A 7 9.84 2.58 -41.39
N LYS A 8 9.31 3.79 -41.65
CA LYS A 8 8.88 4.71 -40.60
C LYS A 8 7.58 4.27 -39.92
N ALA A 9 6.69 3.61 -40.66
CA ALA A 9 5.47 3.03 -40.10
C ALA A 9 5.76 1.85 -39.16
N LEU A 10 6.77 1.02 -39.46
CA LEU A 10 7.15 -0.12 -38.62
C LEU A 10 7.88 0.27 -37.31
N LEU A 11 8.53 1.43 -37.26
CA LEU A 11 9.08 1.96 -36.00
C LEU A 11 8.02 2.63 -35.12
N GLY A 12 6.96 3.19 -35.71
CA GLY A 12 5.88 3.85 -34.98
C GLY A 12 5.03 2.90 -34.14
N THR A 13 4.93 1.63 -34.54
CA THR A 13 4.14 0.60 -33.84
C THR A 13 4.88 -0.07 -32.68
N ALA A 14 6.20 0.10 -32.56
CA ALA A 14 6.97 -0.52 -31.47
C ALA A 14 6.88 0.25 -30.13
N ILE A 15 6.53 1.53 -30.15
CA ILE A 15 6.54 2.39 -28.94
C ILE A 15 5.17 2.42 -28.23
N ALA A 16 4.08 2.10 -28.93
CA ALA A 16 2.73 2.13 -28.34
C ALA A 16 2.41 0.91 -27.44
N ALA A 17 3.22 -0.16 -27.48
CA ALA A 17 2.98 -1.38 -26.71
C ALA A 17 3.62 -1.38 -25.31
N SER A 18 4.46 -0.41 -24.97
CA SER A 18 5.23 -0.41 -23.70
C SER A 18 4.61 0.41 -22.56
N MET A 19 3.43 1.03 -22.74
CA MET A 19 2.81 1.90 -21.73
C MET A 19 1.70 1.22 -20.91
N GLY A 20 1.74 -0.11 -20.78
CA GLY A 20 0.68 -0.89 -20.13
C GLY A 20 0.96 -1.40 -18.71
N ILE A 21 2.00 -0.94 -18.01
CA ILE A 21 2.39 -1.47 -16.67
C ILE A 21 2.00 -0.49 -15.53
N GLY A 22 1.31 0.61 -15.83
CA GLY A 22 1.13 1.71 -14.89
C GLY A 22 0.01 1.59 -13.84
N TYR A 23 -0.86 0.59 -13.88
CA TYR A 23 -2.06 0.58 -13.02
C TYR A 23 -2.24 -0.73 -12.27
N ALA A 24 -1.18 -1.21 -11.63
CA ALA A 24 -1.39 -1.79 -10.32
C ALA A 24 -1.57 -0.64 -9.31
N ILE A 25 -2.73 0.04 -9.36
CA ILE A 25 -3.34 0.53 -8.12
C ILE A 25 -3.70 -0.74 -7.37
N GLY A 26 -2.68 -1.39 -6.81
CA GLY A 26 -2.79 -2.70 -6.21
C GLY A 26 -3.65 -2.50 -4.99
N ALA A 27 -4.92 -2.91 -5.06
CA ALA A 27 -5.67 -3.15 -3.86
C ALA A 27 -4.75 -3.98 -2.96
N GLN A 28 -4.28 -3.40 -1.85
CA GLN A 28 -3.53 -4.10 -0.82
C GLN A 28 -4.53 -4.47 0.28
N PRO A 29 -5.47 -5.42 0.03
CA PRO A 29 -6.55 -5.72 0.95
C PRO A 29 -6.01 -6.18 2.30
N HIS A 30 -4.88 -6.87 2.33
CA HIS A 30 -4.24 -7.31 3.56
C HIS A 30 -3.72 -6.14 4.40
N MET A 31 -3.07 -5.15 3.79
CA MET A 31 -2.56 -3.98 4.53
C MET A 31 -3.71 -3.17 5.11
N THR A 32 -4.77 -2.93 4.33
CA THR A 32 -5.98 -2.25 4.83
C THR A 32 -6.68 -3.05 5.92
N ALA A 33 -6.79 -4.38 5.75
CA ALA A 33 -7.37 -5.26 6.78
C ALA A 33 -6.53 -5.24 8.07
N SER A 34 -5.20 -5.23 7.97
CA SER A 34 -4.30 -5.12 9.13
C SER A 34 -4.55 -3.84 9.92
N ILE A 35 -4.82 -2.71 9.27
CA ILE A 35 -5.20 -1.47 9.98
C ILE A 35 -6.46 -1.69 10.83
N GLY A 36 -7.49 -2.32 10.26
CA GLY A 36 -8.72 -2.63 10.99
C GLY A 36 -8.47 -3.54 12.19
N LEU A 37 -7.67 -4.60 12.01
CA LEU A 37 -7.31 -5.52 13.10
C LEU A 37 -6.54 -4.82 14.22
N LEU A 38 -5.59 -3.95 13.87
CA LEU A 38 -4.81 -3.17 14.84
C LEU A 38 -5.69 -2.18 15.61
N GLN A 39 -6.64 -1.53 14.93
CA GLN A 39 -7.61 -0.63 15.58
C GLN A 39 -8.51 -1.38 16.57
N SER A 40 -8.99 -2.56 16.20
CA SER A 40 -9.75 -3.42 17.11
C SER A 40 -8.91 -3.84 18.32
N ALA A 41 -7.67 -4.29 18.11
CA ALA A 41 -6.76 -4.65 19.20
C ALA A 41 -6.49 -3.48 20.16
N ARG A 42 -6.36 -2.26 19.63
CA ARG A 42 -6.22 -1.04 20.43
C ARG A 42 -7.46 -0.77 21.29
N ALA A 43 -8.66 -0.94 20.72
CA ALA A 43 -9.91 -0.74 21.44
C ALA A 43 -10.06 -1.74 22.60
N GLU A 44 -9.74 -3.01 22.37
CA GLU A 44 -9.74 -4.07 23.41
C GLU A 44 -8.77 -3.73 24.56
N LEU A 45 -7.56 -3.27 24.23
CA LEU A 45 -6.61 -2.80 25.25
C LEU A 45 -7.08 -1.54 25.98
N GLY A 46 -7.84 -0.66 25.31
CA GLY A 46 -8.44 0.52 25.92
C GLY A 46 -9.54 0.17 26.94
N ALA A 47 -10.31 -0.89 26.67
CA ALA A 47 -11.35 -1.41 27.56
C ALA A 47 -10.79 -2.21 28.75
N ALA A 48 -9.56 -2.72 28.65
CA ALA A 48 -8.92 -3.49 29.71
C ALA A 48 -8.63 -2.64 30.96
N THR A 49 -9.23 -3.01 32.10
CA THR A 49 -9.22 -2.23 33.34
C THR A 49 -7.86 -2.20 34.06
N PRO A 50 -7.07 -3.30 34.14
CA PRO A 50 -5.75 -3.24 34.78
C PRO A 50 -4.65 -2.86 33.78
N ASN A 51 -3.99 -1.71 33.99
CA ASN A 51 -2.71 -1.38 33.34
C ASN A 51 -1.56 -2.21 33.95
N LYS A 52 -1.59 -3.55 33.77
CA LYS A 52 -0.69 -4.55 34.36
C LYS A 52 0.78 -4.09 34.26
N GLY A 53 1.30 -3.38 35.25
CA GLY A 53 2.66 -2.82 35.24
C GLY A 53 2.99 -1.84 34.09
N GLY A 54 2.00 -1.14 33.51
CA GLY A 54 2.24 -0.23 32.37
C GLY A 54 2.22 -0.91 30.99
N HIS A 55 2.08 -2.24 30.93
CA HIS A 55 2.13 -2.98 29.67
C HIS A 55 0.98 -2.65 28.71
N ARG A 56 -0.20 -2.27 29.24
CA ARG A 56 -1.37 -1.90 28.42
C ARG A 56 -1.08 -0.65 27.60
N GLU A 57 -0.54 0.38 28.25
CA GLU A 57 -0.18 1.64 27.57
C GLU A 57 0.95 1.44 26.58
N ARG A 58 1.99 0.69 26.96
CA ARG A 58 3.08 0.33 26.04
C ARG A 58 2.55 -0.46 24.83
N ALA A 59 1.62 -1.38 25.02
CA ALA A 59 1.03 -2.14 23.92
C ALA A 59 0.20 -1.23 22.98
N MET A 60 -0.60 -0.30 23.51
CA MET A 60 -1.31 0.67 22.68
C MET A 60 -0.34 1.55 21.86
N GLN A 61 0.76 2.00 22.46
CA GLN A 61 1.79 2.78 21.76
C GLN A 61 2.43 1.99 20.61
N LEU A 62 2.74 0.71 20.82
CA LEU A 62 3.29 -0.17 19.78
C LEU A 62 2.28 -0.39 18.64
N ILE A 63 1.00 -0.53 18.97
CA ILE A 63 -0.07 -0.65 17.96
C ILE A 63 -0.19 0.65 17.15
N ASP A 64 -0.13 1.82 17.79
CA ASP A 64 -0.19 3.10 17.11
C ASP A 64 0.99 3.28 16.14
N GLN A 65 2.20 2.86 16.54
CA GLN A 65 3.37 2.82 15.66
C GLN A 65 3.17 1.86 14.47
N ALA A 66 2.67 0.65 14.72
CA ALA A 66 2.42 -0.33 13.66
C ALA A 66 1.38 0.17 12.64
N ILE A 67 0.32 0.86 13.09
CA ILE A 67 -0.65 1.51 12.19
C ILE A 67 0.04 2.55 11.30
N GLY A 68 0.97 3.33 11.87
CA GLY A 68 1.78 4.30 11.12
C GLY A 68 2.58 3.64 10.00
N GLU A 69 3.32 2.58 10.30
CA GLU A 69 4.13 1.84 9.32
C GLU A 69 3.29 1.21 8.21
N VAL A 70 2.15 0.60 8.55
CA VAL A 70 1.25 0.02 7.55
C VAL A 70 0.68 1.10 6.61
N ARG A 71 0.30 2.27 7.16
CA ARG A 71 -0.14 3.41 6.35
C ARG A 71 0.97 3.93 5.44
N ALA A 72 2.20 4.02 5.93
CA ALA A 72 3.35 4.42 5.13
C ALA A 72 3.63 3.41 3.99
N GLY A 73 3.53 2.11 4.26
CA GLY A 73 3.65 1.06 3.25
C GLY A 73 2.58 1.13 2.16
N ILE A 74 1.32 1.40 2.54
CA ILE A 74 0.23 1.64 1.57
C ILE A 74 0.52 2.88 0.72
N ALA A 75 0.96 3.98 1.33
CA ALA A 75 1.27 5.22 0.62
C ALA A 75 2.44 5.05 -0.35
N PHE A 76 3.49 4.32 0.04
CA PHE A 76 4.64 4.02 -0.82
C PHE A 76 4.23 3.20 -2.06
N ALA A 77 3.32 2.24 -1.90
CA ALA A 77 2.86 1.41 -3.01
C ALA A 77 1.85 2.10 -3.96
N GLY A 78 1.25 3.21 -3.52
CA GLY A 78 0.31 4.00 -4.32
C GLY A 78 0.92 5.24 -5.00
N GLY A 79 2.21 5.50 -4.79
CA GLY A 79 2.97 6.64 -5.34
C GLY A 79 3.82 6.30 -6.56
#